data_AF-A0A3D3EWK1-F1
#
_entry.id   AF-A0A3D3EWK1-F1
#
_cell.length_a   1.000
_cell.length_b   1.000
_cell.length_c   1.000
_cell.angle_alpha   90.00
_cell.angle_beta   90.00
_cell.angle_gamma   90.00
#
_symmetry.space_group_name_H-M   'P 1'
#
loop_
_entity.id
_entity.type
_entity.pdbx_description
1 polymer ?
#
loop_
_entity_poly.entity_id
_entity_poly.type
_entity_poly.pdbx_seq_one_letter_code
_entity_poly.pdbx_strand_id
1 'polypeptide(L)' 'YKEDEHSERRESHNNVSIQNLYKEYLGAPNSDIAKKLLHTKYIARPMKLRKED' A
#
# COMPACT_ATOMS: atom_id res chain seq x y z
N TYR A 1 2.05 20.78 4.83
CA TYR A 1 0.93 19.98 5.35
C TYR A 1 0.81 20.31 6.82
N LYS A 2 -0.26 21.00 7.24
CA LYS A 2 -0.40 21.51 8.62
C LYS A 2 -0.49 20.39 9.67
N GLU A 3 -1.07 19.25 9.30
CA GLU A 3 -1.27 18.10 10.21
C GLU A 3 0.04 17.33 10.47
N ASP A 4 0.87 17.17 9.43
CA ASP A 4 2.19 16.53 9.54
C ASP A 4 3.24 17.45 10.19
N GLU A 5 3.06 18.77 10.12
CA GLU A 5 4.00 19.79 10.63
C GLU A 5 4.23 19.71 12.14
N HIS A 6 3.22 19.22 12.88
CA HIS A 6 3.28 19.07 14.33
C HIS A 6 3.67 17.65 14.78
N SER A 7 3.85 16.73 13.83
CA SER A 7 4.24 15.35 14.15
C SER A 7 5.76 15.26 14.30
N GLU A 8 6.24 15.14 15.53
CA GLU A 8 7.68 14.97 15.83
C GLU A 8 8.30 13.78 15.08
N ARG A 9 7.51 12.72 14.81
CA ARG A 9 7.91 11.56 14.01
C ARG A 9 6.95 11.37 12.84
N ARG A 10 7.38 11.79 11.65
CA ARG A 10 6.59 11.74 10.39
C ARG A 10 6.73 10.42 9.62
N GLU A 11 6.97 9.32 10.34
CA GLU A 11 7.19 8.00 9.75
C GLU A 11 5.92 7.17 9.87
N SER A 12 5.44 6.59 8.77
CA SER A 12 4.15 5.88 8.75
C SER A 12 4.06 4.73 9.76
N HIS A 13 5.18 4.08 10.06
CA HIS A 13 5.24 2.99 11.04
C HIS A 13 5.22 3.49 12.50
N ASN A 14 5.45 4.79 12.74
CA ASN A 14 5.34 5.45 14.03
C ASN A 14 3.99 6.16 14.24
N ASN A 15 3.14 6.20 13.21
CA ASN A 15 1.80 6.79 13.31
C ASN A 15 0.87 5.86 14.09
N VAL A 16 0.37 6.33 15.24
CA VAL A 16 -0.51 5.58 16.14
C VAL A 16 -1.77 5.07 15.44
N SER A 17 -2.39 5.87 14.58
CA SER A 17 -3.59 5.48 13.84
C SER A 17 -3.31 4.31 12.89
N ILE A 18 -2.14 4.30 12.26
CA ILE A 18 -1.72 3.19 11.39
C ILE A 18 -1.44 1.94 12.23
N GLN A 19 -0.73 2.07 13.35
CA GLN A 19 -0.46 0.94 14.24
C GLN A 19 -1.76 0.29 14.75
N ASN A 20 -2.74 1.09 15.15
CA ASN A 20 -4.04 0.58 15.61
C ASN A 20 -4.81 -0.12 14.49
N LEU A 21 -4.84 0.46 13.28
CA LEU A 21 -5.48 -0.16 12.12
C LEU A 21 -4.90 -1.55 11.80
N TYR A 22 -3.57 -1.68 11.88
CA TYR A 22 -2.92 -2.98 11.71
C TYR A 22 -3.23 -3.92 12.87
N LYS A 23 -3.12 -3.47 14.12
CA LYS A 23 -3.36 -4.30 15.29
C LYS A 23 -4.81 -4.83 15.38
N GLU A 24 -5.78 -4.01 15.04
CA GLU A 24 -7.20 -4.31 15.25
C GLU A 24 -7.86 -4.96 14.04
N TYR A 25 -7.36 -4.71 12.82
CA TYR A 25 -8.05 -5.13 11.59
C TYR A 25 -7.15 -5.78 10.54
N LEU A 26 -6.09 -5.10 10.09
CA LEU A 26 -5.27 -5.59 8.97
C LEU A 26 -4.30 -6.71 9.38
N GLY A 27 -4.04 -6.89 10.67
CA GLY A 27 -3.04 -7.81 11.21
C GLY A 27 -1.61 -7.33 10.96
N ALA A 28 -0.88 -8.05 10.11
CA ALA A 28 0.52 -7.76 9.77
C ALA A 28 0.66 -7.20 8.35
N PRO A 29 1.75 -6.47 8.04
CA PRO A 29 2.12 -6.18 6.66
C PRO A 29 2.16 -7.46 5.82
N ASN A 30 1.61 -7.42 4.61
CA ASN A 30 1.45 -8.58 3.71
C ASN A 30 0.54 -9.72 4.22
N SER A 31 -0.28 -9.49 5.26
CA SER A 31 -1.35 -10.44 5.62
C SER A 31 -2.33 -10.63 4.47
N ASP A 32 -3.15 -11.68 4.52
CA ASP A 32 -4.16 -11.94 3.49
C ASP A 32 -5.18 -10.79 3.37
N ILE A 33 -5.55 -10.17 4.50
CA ILE A 33 -6.46 -9.01 4.53
C ILE A 33 -5.79 -7.79 3.90
N ALA A 34 -4.54 -7.50 4.28
CA ALA A 34 -3.76 -6.41 3.70
C ALA A 34 -3.57 -6.60 2.20
N LYS A 35 -3.26 -7.82 1.74
CA LYS A 35 -3.11 -8.16 0.33
C LYS A 35 -4.40 -8.02 -0.46
N LYS A 36 -5.54 -8.36 0.15
CA LYS A 36 -6.86 -8.24 -0.48
C LYS A 36 -7.29 -6.78 -0.65
N LEU A 37 -7.00 -5.92 0.32
CA LEU A 37 -7.48 -4.54 0.35
C LEU A 37 -6.48 -3.51 -0.20
N LEU A 38 -5.19 -3.71 0.04
CA LEU A 38 -4.15 -2.71 -0.21
C LEU A 38 -3.23 -3.07 -1.38
N HIS A 39 -3.21 -4.32 -1.83
CA HIS A 39 -2.37 -4.75 -2.95
C HIS A 39 -3.19 -4.91 -4.23
N THR A 40 -2.52 -4.71 -5.38
CA THR A 40 -3.11 -4.90 -6.70
C THR A 40 -2.26 -5.86 -7.53
N LYS A 41 -2.77 -6.28 -8.69
CA LYS A 41 -2.07 -7.15 -9.64
C LYS A 41 -2.00 -6.44 -10.99
N TYR A 42 -0.93 -6.70 -11.72
CA TYR A 42 -0.79 -6.25 -13.09
C TYR A 42 -1.36 -7.29 -14.05
N ILE A 43 -1.96 -6.81 -15.14
CA ILE A 43 -2.36 -7.65 -16.27
C ILE A 43 -1.39 -7.32 -17.40
N ALA A 44 -0.76 -8.35 -17.97
CA ALA A 44 0.15 -8.16 -19.10
C ALA A 44 -0.57 -7.45 -20.24
N ARG A 45 -0.01 -6.34 -20.72
CA ARG A 45 -0.50 -5.64 -21.91
C ARG A 45 0.16 -6.28 -23.14
N PRO A 46 -0.58 -7.03 -23.98
CA PRO A 46 0.02 -7.63 -25.16
C PRO A 46 0.47 -6.52 -26.12
N MET A 47 1.78 -6.32 -26.24
CA MET A 47 2.35 -5.55 -27.35
C MET A 47 2.28 -6.41 -28.60
N LYS A 48 1.41 -6.05 -29.55
CA LYS A 48 1.53 -6.55 -30.91
C LYS A 48 2.75 -5.88 -31.52
N LEU A 49 3.91 -6.53 -31.45
CA LEU A 49 5.02 -6.22 -32.34
C LEU A 49 4.48 -6.41 -33.76
N ARG A 50 4.41 -5.33 -34.55
CA ARG A 50 4.02 -5.44 -35.97
C ARG A 50 4.97 -6.45 -36.60
N LYS A 51 4.43 -7.51 -37.20
CA LYS A 51 5.22 -8.32 -38.13
C LYS A 51 5.49 -7.43 -39.34
N GLU A 52 6.77 -7.30 -39.69
CA GLU A 52 7.16 -6.79 -41.00
C GLU A 52 6.81 -7.87 -42.02
N ASP A 53 6.09 -7.45 -43.08
CA ASP A 53 5.73 -8.26 -44.24
C ASP A 53 6.95 -8.48 -45.16
#